data_AF-A0A060RD11-F1
#
_entry.id   AF-A0A060RD11-F1
#
_cell.length_a   1.000
_cell.length_b   1.000
_cell.length_c   1.000
_cell.angle_alpha   90.00
_cell.angle_beta   90.00
_cell.angle_gamma   90.00
#
_symmetry.space_group_name_H-M   'P 1'
#
loop_
_entity.id
_entity.type
_entity.pdbx_description
1 polymer ?
#
loop_
_entity_poly.entity_id
_entity_poly.type
_entity_poly.pdbx_seq_one_letter_code
_entity_poly.pdbx_strand_id
1 'polypeptide(L)'
;MEENNEIKLTESEMEFCDLFVDGDKEFAGQAEACYREVFGENRKNIALAARRLMAQEHIASYIKELVKVRDIETETIAVKLQVAETLKAVMSETAKGEYIDKFGVPVSPAPLRAVSVNAAKALMEIFPIKHSASESNRNKDNSGNIIFNVIVPQNPPTHNEESED
;
A
#
# COMPACT_ATOMS: atom_id res chain seq x y z
N MET A 1 37.39 -29.59 -0.25
CA MET A 1 36.36 -29.18 0.74
C MET A 1 36.88 -27.91 1.36
N GLU A 2 36.53 -26.78 0.75
CA GLU A 2 36.81 -25.48 1.35
C GLU A 2 35.59 -25.15 2.21
N GLU A 3 35.82 -25.08 3.52
CA GLU A 3 34.82 -24.68 4.50
C GLU A 3 34.38 -23.25 4.17
N ASN A 4 33.22 -23.11 3.52
CA ASN A 4 32.45 -21.88 3.55
C ASN A 4 32.04 -21.65 5.02
N ASN A 5 32.93 -21.06 5.79
CA ASN A 5 32.57 -20.37 7.01
C ASN A 5 31.65 -19.23 6.58
N GLU A 6 30.36 -19.52 6.58
CA GLU A 6 29.28 -18.55 6.46
C GLU A 6 29.45 -17.58 7.63
N ILE A 7 30.21 -16.51 7.44
CA ILE A 7 30.41 -15.44 8.43
C ILE A 7 29.06 -14.76 8.55
N LYS A 8 28.23 -15.27 9.47
CA LYS A 8 26.95 -14.68 9.81
C LYS A 8 27.23 -13.34 10.48
N LEU A 9 26.65 -12.27 9.94
CA LEU A 9 26.69 -10.96 10.57
C LEU A 9 26.19 -11.09 12.01
N THR A 10 26.86 -10.41 12.91
CA THR A 10 26.35 -10.25 14.28
C THR A 10 25.08 -9.40 14.28
N GLU A 11 24.24 -9.54 15.30
CA GLU A 11 22.99 -8.77 15.42
C GLU A 11 23.24 -7.26 15.34
N SER A 12 24.31 -6.76 15.97
CA SER A 12 24.71 -5.36 15.91
C SER A 12 25.22 -4.94 14.52
N GLU A 13 25.90 -5.80 13.78
CA GLU A 13 26.32 -5.49 12.41
C GLU A 13 25.12 -5.43 11.45
N MET A 14 24.13 -6.29 11.66
CA MET A 14 22.87 -6.28 10.90
C MET A 14 22.10 -5.00 11.16
N GLU A 15 21.89 -4.63 12.42
CA GLU A 15 21.20 -3.39 12.83
C GLU A 15 21.91 -2.16 12.26
N PHE A 16 23.25 -2.13 12.25
CA PHE A 16 24.01 -1.07 11.62
C PHE A 16 23.73 -0.96 10.11
N CYS A 17 23.67 -2.09 9.40
CA CYS A 17 23.42 -2.11 7.96
C CYS A 17 22.00 -1.67 7.63
N ASP A 18 21.01 -2.17 8.37
CA ASP A 18 19.61 -1.81 8.22
C ASP A 18 19.42 -0.31 8.46
N LEU A 19 19.97 0.23 9.54
CA LEU A 19 19.91 1.65 9.87
C LEU A 19 20.64 2.53 8.83
N PHE A 20 21.70 2.01 8.21
CA PHE A 20 22.44 2.73 7.17
C PHE A 20 21.68 2.81 5.83
N VAL A 21 20.87 1.80 5.50
CA VAL A 21 20.14 1.72 4.21
C VAL A 21 18.71 2.26 4.32
N ASP A 22 18.00 1.87 5.38
CA ASP A 22 16.56 2.10 5.60
C ASP A 22 16.28 3.10 6.73
N GLY A 23 17.32 3.63 7.37
CA GLY A 23 17.16 4.63 8.43
C GLY A 23 16.57 5.96 7.96
N ASP A 24 16.19 6.78 8.93
CA ASP A 24 15.73 8.14 8.68
C ASP A 24 16.87 9.05 8.16
N LYS A 25 16.54 10.29 7.82
CA LYS A 25 17.46 11.30 7.27
C LYS A 25 18.77 11.46 8.07
N GLU A 26 18.73 11.23 9.38
CA GLU A 26 19.89 11.38 10.27
C GLU A 26 20.88 10.21 10.18
N PHE A 27 20.42 9.05 9.68
CA PHE A 27 21.16 7.79 9.68
C PHE A 27 21.43 7.25 8.27
N ALA A 28 20.48 7.36 7.35
CA ALA A 28 20.66 6.82 5.99
C ALA A 28 21.89 7.42 5.30
N GLY A 29 22.82 6.55 4.89
CA GLY A 29 24.10 6.95 4.29
C GLY A 29 25.12 7.57 5.27
N GLN A 30 24.78 7.72 6.55
CA GLN A 30 25.62 8.33 7.58
C GLN A 30 26.28 7.26 8.47
N ALA A 31 27.36 6.67 7.98
CA ALA A 31 28.06 5.58 8.67
C ALA A 31 28.52 5.95 10.09
N GLU A 32 28.87 7.22 10.35
CA GLU A 32 29.27 7.64 11.70
C GLU A 32 28.08 7.68 12.68
N ALA A 33 26.93 8.17 12.23
CA ALA A 33 25.71 8.25 13.03
C ALA A 33 25.18 6.85 13.34
N CYS A 34 25.09 5.96 12.33
CA CYS A 34 24.68 4.57 12.53
C CYS A 34 25.62 3.82 13.48
N TYR A 35 26.93 4.02 13.34
CA TYR A 35 27.90 3.35 14.21
C TYR A 35 27.78 3.83 15.66
N ARG A 36 27.51 5.12 15.85
CA ARG A 36 27.34 5.71 17.18
C ARG A 36 26.09 5.18 17.89
N GLU A 37 24.99 5.05 17.16
CA GLU A 37 23.73 4.52 17.68
C GLU A 37 23.88 3.06 18.13
N VAL A 38 24.47 2.23 17.26
CA VAL A 38 24.51 0.77 17.48
C VAL A 38 25.65 0.33 18.40
N PHE A 39 26.84 0.94 18.30
CA PHE A 39 28.04 0.53 19.06
C PHE A 39 28.42 1.49 20.20
N GLY A 40 27.75 2.63 20.32
CA GLY A 40 27.96 3.64 21.35
C GLY A 40 29.20 4.54 21.16
N GLU A 41 29.29 5.60 21.98
CA GLU A 41 30.32 6.65 21.89
C GLU A 41 31.70 6.30 22.49
N ASN A 42 31.91 5.05 22.92
CA ASN A 42 33.11 4.67 23.70
C ASN A 42 34.44 4.66 22.91
N ARG A 43 34.44 4.96 21.60
CA ARG A 43 35.64 4.97 20.76
C ARG A 43 36.07 6.38 20.40
N LYS A 44 37.36 6.70 20.65
CA LYS A 44 37.99 8.00 20.34
C LYS A 44 37.90 8.43 18.87
N ASN A 45 37.69 7.51 17.93
CA ASN A 45 37.60 7.78 16.49
C ASN A 45 36.46 6.97 15.85
N ILE A 46 35.21 7.38 16.11
CA ILE A 46 33.98 6.74 15.61
C ILE A 46 34.01 6.67 14.07
N ALA A 47 34.35 7.77 13.40
CA ALA A 47 34.40 7.84 11.94
C ALA A 47 35.35 6.81 11.30
N LEU A 48 36.51 6.55 11.93
CA LEU A 48 37.46 5.56 11.42
C LEU A 48 36.97 4.13 11.69
N ALA A 49 36.34 3.90 12.84
CA ALA A 49 35.74 2.61 13.18
C ALA A 49 34.60 2.26 12.22
N ALA A 50 33.70 3.20 11.94
CA ALA A 50 32.61 3.05 10.98
C ALA A 50 33.12 2.72 9.57
N ARG A 51 34.13 3.45 9.08
CA ARG A 51 34.72 3.16 7.76
C ARG A 51 35.39 1.79 7.69
N ARG A 52 36.04 1.35 8.78
CA ARG A 52 36.64 0.01 8.86
C ARG A 52 35.58 -1.08 8.83
N LEU A 53 34.46 -0.86 9.53
CA LEU A 53 33.31 -1.76 9.53
C LEU A 53 32.73 -1.88 8.12
N MET A 54 32.44 -0.75 7.47
CA MET A 54 31.96 -0.69 6.09
C MET A 54 32.90 -1.32 5.06
N ALA A 55 34.21 -1.33 5.32
CA ALA A 55 35.20 -1.91 4.44
C ALA A 55 35.28 -3.45 4.53
N GLN A 56 34.61 -4.08 5.52
CA GLN A 56 34.56 -5.53 5.63
C GLN A 56 33.68 -6.11 4.52
N GLU A 57 34.17 -7.16 3.85
CA GLU A 57 33.53 -7.74 2.67
C GLU A 57 32.11 -8.27 2.94
N HIS A 58 31.89 -8.94 4.07
CA HIS A 58 30.57 -9.46 4.44
C HIS A 58 29.55 -8.34 4.72
N ILE A 59 29.99 -7.22 5.31
CA ILE A 59 29.15 -6.04 5.58
C ILE A 59 28.82 -5.32 4.28
N ALA A 60 29.82 -5.07 3.43
CA ALA A 60 29.61 -4.46 2.12
C ALA A 60 28.70 -5.31 1.22
N SER A 61 28.83 -6.64 1.27
CA SER A 61 27.95 -7.57 0.54
C SER A 61 26.51 -7.46 1.04
N TYR A 62 26.30 -7.46 2.35
CA TYR A 62 24.97 -7.37 2.94
C TYR A 62 24.28 -6.03 2.62
N ILE A 63 25.00 -4.91 2.76
CA ILE A 63 24.48 -3.58 2.37
C ILE A 63 24.08 -3.55 0.89
N LYS A 64 24.88 -4.19 0.01
CA LYS A 64 24.55 -4.28 -1.41
C LYS A 64 23.28 -5.10 -1.65
N GLU A 65 23.05 -6.16 -0.90
CA GLU A 65 21.81 -6.93 -0.96
C GLU A 65 20.61 -6.11 -0.48
N LEU A 66 20.73 -5.40 0.65
CA LEU A 66 19.67 -4.52 1.16
C LEU A 66 19.30 -3.44 0.15
N VAL A 67 20.29 -2.74 -0.42
CA VAL A 67 20.05 -1.74 -1.47
C VAL A 67 19.35 -2.35 -2.68
N LYS A 68 19.75 -3.56 -3.10
CA LYS A 68 19.11 -4.26 -4.21
C LYS A 68 17.65 -4.61 -3.91
N VAL A 69 17.34 -5.06 -2.70
CA VAL A 69 15.95 -5.34 -2.28
C VAL A 69 15.13 -4.05 -2.34
N ARG A 70 15.64 -2.96 -1.77
CA ARG A 70 14.99 -1.65 -1.78
C ARG A 70 14.75 -1.16 -3.21
N ASP A 71 15.73 -1.29 -4.10
CA ASP A 71 15.59 -0.89 -5.50
C ASP A 71 14.46 -1.69 -6.18
N ILE A 72 14.41 -3.01 -5.99
CA ILE A 72 13.32 -3.87 -6.50
C ILE A 72 11.96 -3.42 -5.96
N GLU A 73 11.86 -3.08 -4.68
CA GLU A 73 10.62 -2.58 -4.08
C GLU A 73 10.19 -1.26 -4.71
N THR A 74 11.10 -0.31 -4.88
CA THR A 74 10.82 0.98 -5.52
C THR A 74 10.38 0.83 -6.97
N GLU A 75 11.05 -0.05 -7.74
CA GLU A 75 10.68 -0.39 -9.10
C GLU A 75 9.28 -1.01 -9.15
N THR A 76 9.00 -1.95 -8.23
CA THR A 76 7.70 -2.60 -8.14
C THR A 76 6.59 -1.59 -7.83
N ILE A 77 6.83 -0.64 -6.92
CA ILE A 77 5.87 0.42 -6.60
C ILE A 77 5.64 1.33 -7.81
N ALA A 78 6.71 1.74 -8.51
CA ALA A 78 6.61 2.56 -9.70
C ALA A 78 5.80 1.88 -10.81
N VAL A 79 6.05 0.60 -11.07
CA VAL A 79 5.27 -0.20 -12.04
C VAL A 79 3.81 -0.30 -11.63
N LYS A 80 3.51 -0.56 -10.34
CA LYS A 80 2.12 -0.58 -9.84
C LYS A 80 1.41 0.75 -10.05
N LEU A 81 2.09 1.87 -9.82
CA LEU A 81 1.55 3.21 -10.05
C LEU A 81 1.27 3.47 -11.53
N GLN A 82 2.20 3.11 -12.42
CA GLN A 82 2.05 3.26 -13.87
C GLN A 82 0.88 2.42 -14.41
N VAL A 83 0.77 1.16 -13.97
CA VAL A 83 -0.36 0.29 -14.34
C VAL A 83 -1.67 0.87 -13.83
N ALA A 84 -1.69 1.42 -12.61
CA ALA A 84 -2.89 2.01 -12.04
C ALA A 84 -3.35 3.28 -12.76
N GLU A 85 -2.43 4.14 -13.20
CA GLU A 85 -2.77 5.29 -14.04
C GLU A 85 -3.43 4.85 -15.34
N THR A 86 -2.87 3.83 -15.99
CA THR A 86 -3.42 3.26 -17.22
C THR A 86 -4.83 2.68 -16.98
N LEU A 87 -5.03 1.92 -15.90
CA LEU A 87 -6.34 1.37 -15.55
C LEU A 87 -7.36 2.48 -15.22
N LYS A 88 -6.94 3.56 -14.55
CA LYS A 88 -7.81 4.73 -14.31
C LYS A 88 -8.23 5.41 -15.61
N ALA A 89 -7.32 5.53 -16.58
CA ALA A 89 -7.63 6.08 -17.89
C ALA A 89 -8.66 5.21 -18.64
N VAL A 90 -8.43 3.89 -18.70
CA VAL A 90 -9.36 2.91 -19.30
C VAL A 90 -10.72 2.97 -18.62
N MET A 91 -10.76 3.04 -17.28
CA MET A 91 -12.02 3.15 -16.53
C MET A 91 -12.79 4.42 -16.92
N SER A 92 -12.13 5.57 -17.00
CA SER A 92 -12.75 6.86 -17.34
C SER A 92 -13.30 6.87 -18.76
N GLU A 93 -12.54 6.35 -19.72
CA GLU A 93 -12.96 6.25 -21.12
C GLU A 93 -14.16 5.31 -21.28
N THR A 94 -14.04 4.09 -20.75
CA THR A 94 -15.07 3.05 -20.90
C THR A 94 -16.31 3.28 -20.02
N ALA A 95 -16.24 4.15 -19.01
CA ALA A 95 -17.40 4.56 -18.22
C ALA A 95 -18.29 5.57 -18.92
N LYS A 96 -17.80 6.29 -19.93
CA LYS A 96 -18.57 7.31 -20.66
C LYS A 96 -18.67 7.07 -22.16
N GLY A 97 -17.81 6.22 -22.72
CA GLY A 97 -17.79 5.91 -24.15
C GLY A 97 -19.12 5.37 -24.66
N GLU A 98 -19.52 5.90 -25.81
CA GLU A 98 -20.67 5.50 -26.62
C GLU A 98 -20.18 5.39 -28.07
N TYR A 99 -20.53 4.30 -28.75
CA TYR A 99 -20.02 4.01 -30.10
C TYR A 99 -21.16 3.68 -31.04
N ILE A 100 -20.90 3.89 -32.32
CA ILE A 100 -21.84 3.64 -33.41
C ILE A 100 -21.16 2.69 -34.38
N ASP A 101 -21.88 1.67 -34.83
CA ASP A 101 -21.39 0.74 -35.85
C ASP A 101 -21.32 1.42 -37.24
N LYS A 102 -20.64 0.78 -38.20
CA LYS A 102 -20.46 1.23 -39.59
C LYS A 102 -21.78 1.54 -40.31
N PHE A 103 -22.88 0.95 -39.85
CA PHE A 103 -24.23 1.15 -40.38
C PHE A 103 -25.02 2.25 -39.66
N GLY A 104 -24.41 3.00 -38.73
CA GLY A 104 -25.07 4.10 -38.02
C GLY A 104 -25.89 3.69 -36.79
N VAL A 105 -25.82 2.41 -36.38
CA VAL A 105 -26.58 1.88 -35.23
C VAL A 105 -25.76 2.04 -33.94
N PRO A 106 -26.32 2.64 -32.87
CA PRO A 106 -25.63 2.76 -31.60
C PRO A 106 -25.39 1.39 -30.98
N VAL A 107 -24.16 1.13 -30.57
CA VAL A 107 -23.76 -0.11 -29.89
C VAL A 107 -24.12 -0.01 -28.42
N SER A 108 -24.60 -1.11 -27.83
CA SER A 108 -24.89 -1.16 -26.39
C SER A 108 -23.63 -0.78 -25.58
N PRO A 109 -23.74 0.10 -24.57
CA PRO A 109 -22.61 0.49 -23.73
C PRO A 109 -22.24 -0.58 -22.69
N ALA A 110 -23.07 -1.61 -22.50
CA ALA A 110 -22.88 -2.63 -21.47
C ALA A 110 -21.49 -3.33 -21.52
N PRO A 111 -20.93 -3.70 -22.69
CA PRO A 111 -19.59 -4.26 -22.78
C PRO A 111 -18.50 -3.32 -22.26
N LEU A 112 -18.60 -2.01 -22.51
CA LEU A 112 -17.63 -1.02 -22.03
C LEU A 112 -17.74 -0.83 -20.52
N ARG A 113 -18.96 -0.78 -19.99
CA ARG A 113 -19.17 -0.71 -18.54
C ARG A 113 -18.61 -1.94 -17.82
N ALA A 114 -18.70 -3.12 -18.42
CA ALA A 114 -18.07 -4.33 -17.90
C ALA A 114 -16.53 -4.22 -17.86
N VAL A 115 -15.90 -3.65 -18.90
CA VAL A 115 -14.44 -3.39 -18.90
C VAL A 115 -14.06 -2.42 -17.78
N SER A 116 -14.85 -1.37 -17.55
CA SER A 116 -14.62 -0.41 -16.45
C SER A 116 -14.65 -1.11 -15.07
N VAL A 117 -15.63 -1.98 -14.83
CA VAL A 117 -15.74 -2.75 -13.58
C VAL A 117 -14.56 -3.73 -13.41
N ASN A 118 -14.12 -4.39 -14.48
CA ASN A 118 -12.96 -5.28 -14.45
C ASN A 118 -11.66 -4.52 -14.15
N ALA A 119 -11.47 -3.34 -14.74
CA ALA A 119 -10.33 -2.48 -14.44
C ALA A 119 -10.36 -2.00 -12.97
N ALA A 120 -11.54 -1.67 -12.45
CA ALA A 120 -11.71 -1.33 -11.02
C ALA A 120 -11.32 -2.50 -10.12
N LYS A 121 -11.72 -3.73 -10.47
CA LYS A 121 -11.35 -4.94 -9.74
C LYS A 121 -9.84 -5.17 -9.75
N ALA A 122 -9.19 -5.02 -10.91
CA ALA A 122 -7.73 -5.13 -11.01
C ALA A 122 -7.01 -4.09 -10.14
N LEU A 123 -7.52 -2.86 -10.05
CA LEU A 123 -7.00 -1.84 -9.13
C LEU A 123 -7.13 -2.26 -7.65
N MET A 124 -8.25 -2.89 -7.26
CA MET A 124 -8.43 -3.42 -5.90
C MET A 124 -7.47 -4.58 -5.58
N GLU A 125 -7.10 -5.39 -6.57
CA GLU A 125 -6.10 -6.46 -6.40
C GLU A 125 -4.68 -5.89 -6.26
N ILE A 126 -4.34 -4.85 -7.02
CA ILE A 126 -3.03 -4.17 -6.93
C ILE A 126 -2.90 -3.36 -5.63
N PHE A 127 -3.97 -2.67 -5.22
CA PHE A 127 -4.05 -1.84 -4.02
C PHE A 127 -5.22 -2.30 -3.15
N PRO A 128 -5.07 -3.41 -2.41
CA PRO A 128 -6.12 -3.90 -1.53
C PRO A 128 -6.42 -2.86 -0.46
N ILE A 129 -7.68 -2.42 -0.42
CA ILE A 129 -8.18 -1.52 0.62
C ILE A 129 -8.23 -2.31 1.92
N LYS A 130 -7.18 -2.17 2.74
CA LYS A 130 -7.21 -2.68 4.12
C LYS A 130 -8.19 -1.81 4.89
N HIS A 131 -9.39 -2.32 5.18
CA HIS A 131 -10.22 -1.73 6.23
C HIS A 131 -9.49 -1.95 7.56
N SER A 132 -8.77 -0.93 8.04
CA SER A 132 -8.46 -0.85 9.46
C SER A 132 -9.79 -0.75 10.20
N ALA A 133 -10.21 -1.84 10.82
CA ALA A 133 -11.34 -1.86 11.74
C ALA A 133 -10.98 -1.04 13.00
N SER A 134 -11.02 0.28 12.87
CA SER A 134 -10.99 1.26 13.97
C SER A 134 -11.91 2.39 13.49
N GLU A 135 -13.12 2.61 13.99
CA GLU A 135 -13.73 2.30 15.28
C GLU A 135 -15.23 2.02 15.06
N SER A 136 -15.71 0.84 15.42
CA SER A 136 -17.10 0.67 15.88
C SER A 136 -17.11 -0.52 16.82
N ASN A 137 -16.53 -0.30 18.00
CA ASN A 137 -16.64 -1.22 19.10
C ASN A 137 -18.02 -1.00 19.73
N ARG A 138 -19.01 -1.79 19.30
CA ARG A 138 -20.18 -2.31 20.06
C ARG A 138 -21.31 -2.70 19.11
N ASN A 139 -21.26 -3.91 18.59
CA ASN A 139 -21.98 -5.01 19.23
C ASN A 139 -21.69 -6.29 18.46
N LYS A 140 -21.10 -7.22 19.19
CA LYS A 140 -21.01 -8.62 18.89
C LYS A 140 -22.42 -9.15 18.70
N ASP A 141 -22.79 -9.50 17.47
CA ASP A 141 -23.51 -10.74 17.21
C ASP A 141 -23.30 -11.20 15.77
N ASN A 142 -22.75 -12.41 15.70
CA ASN A 142 -22.35 -13.15 14.54
C ASN A 142 -23.59 -13.78 13.88
N SER A 143 -24.24 -13.07 12.98
CA SER A 143 -25.09 -13.65 11.93
C SER A 143 -25.40 -12.61 10.87
N GLY A 144 -24.91 -12.83 9.65
CA GLY A 144 -25.05 -11.94 8.50
C GLY A 144 -26.49 -11.83 7.96
N ASN A 145 -27.40 -11.26 8.75
CA ASN A 145 -28.69 -10.80 8.28
C ASN A 145 -28.71 -9.27 8.31
N ILE A 146 -28.67 -8.67 7.12
CA ILE A 146 -28.94 -7.24 6.93
C ILE A 146 -30.45 -7.06 7.13
N ILE A 147 -30.85 -6.43 8.24
CA ILE A 147 -32.26 -6.08 8.51
C ILE A 147 -32.51 -4.68 7.97
N PHE A 148 -33.37 -4.56 6.96
CA PHE A 148 -33.87 -3.27 6.50
C PHE A 148 -35.09 -2.87 7.32
N ASN A 149 -34.95 -1.84 8.15
CA ASN A 149 -36.12 -1.20 8.76
C ASN A 149 -36.79 -0.30 7.71
N VAL A 150 -37.86 -0.81 7.10
CA VAL A 150 -38.71 -0.04 6.19
C VAL A 150 -39.62 0.85 7.04
N ILE A 151 -39.41 2.17 6.97
CA ILE A 151 -40.33 3.15 7.55
C ILE A 151 -41.37 3.47 6.49
N VAL A 152 -42.61 3.01 6.71
CA VAL A 152 -43.76 3.41 5.88
C VAL A 152 -44.34 4.70 6.48
N PRO A 153 -44.36 5.82 5.74
CA PRO A 153 -44.99 7.03 6.22
C PRO A 153 -46.50 6.79 6.40
N GLN A 154 -46.99 7.08 7.60
CA GLN A 154 -48.42 7.09 7.89
C GLN A 154 -49.01 8.39 7.36
N ASN A 155 -50.03 8.30 6.52
CA ASN A 155 -50.79 9.48 6.12
C ASN A 155 -51.52 10.06 7.35
N PRO A 156 -51.50 11.38 7.55
CA PRO A 156 -52.24 11.99 8.64
C PRO A 156 -53.76 11.76 8.45
N PRO A 157 -54.53 11.59 9.54
CA PRO A 157 -55.97 11.44 9.46
C PRO A 157 -56.58 12.71 8.86
N THR A 158 -57.44 12.54 7.85
CA THR A 158 -58.33 13.57 7.33
C THR A 158 -59.23 14.06 8.46
N HIS A 159 -59.07 15.32 8.83
CA HIS A 159 -60.02 16.03 9.67
C HIS A 159 -61.29 16.23 8.84
N ASN A 160 -62.32 15.41 9.10
CA ASN A 160 -63.67 15.75 8.65
C ASN A 160 -64.08 17.00 9.42
N GLU A 161 -64.32 18.08 8.69
CA GLU A 161 -65.01 19.25 9.23
C GLU A 161 -66.50 18.91 9.30
N GLU A 162 -67.01 18.74 10.53
CA GLU A 162 -68.43 18.95 10.81
C GLU A 162 -68.64 20.44 11.06
N SER A 163 -69.43 21.05 10.17
CA SER A 163 -70.23 22.25 10.38
C SER A 163 -71.12 22.37 9.14
N GLU A 164 -72.42 22.60 9.17
CA GLU A 164 -73.47 22.72 10.17
C GLU A 164 -74.73 22.93 9.29
N ASP A 165 -75.83 22.25 9.58
CA ASP A 165 -77.22 22.74 9.41
C ASP A 165 -78.19 21.81 10.17
#